data_AF-A0A9E1Y0G3-F1
#
_entry.id   AF-A0A9E1Y0G3-F1
#
_cell.length_a   1.000
_cell.length_b   1.000
_cell.length_c   1.000
_cell.angle_alpha   90.00
_cell.angle_beta   90.00
_cell.angle_gamma   90.00
#
_symmetry.space_group_name_H-M   'P 1'
#
loop_
_entity.id
_entity.type
_entity.pdbx_description
1 polymer ?
#
loop_
_entity_poly.entity_id
_entity_poly.type
_entity_poly.pdbx_seq_one_letter_code
_entity_poly.pdbx_strand_id
1 'polypeptide(L)'
;MQTLTLTRPDDWHIHLRDGDYLPSTVSDVAERFGRAIVMPNLTPPVTTVPQALAYRDQILLNRPPGFDFQPLMTLYLTDQTRPSDIIAAAQSPHVYGCKLYPAGATTNSDAGVGSIKALYPIFETMQHHQLPLLIHGEVTDAQIDIFDREQVFIDQYLIPIIATFPDLKIVFEHITTEDAARFVAEQSANIAATITAHHLLYHRTDMLSGGMKPILFCLPVLKRDTHQAALIRAATSGDPSFFLGTDSAPHPRTRKEDACGCA
;
A
#
# COMPACT_ATOMS: atom_id res chain seq x y z
N MET A 1 5.77 -34.80 9.45
CA MET A 1 5.23 -33.50 8.99
C MET A 1 5.52 -32.49 10.09
N GLN A 2 6.22 -31.41 9.80
CA GLN A 2 6.45 -30.34 10.77
C GLN A 2 5.25 -29.37 10.71
N THR A 3 4.68 -29.01 11.86
CA THR A 3 3.50 -28.14 11.95
C THR A 3 3.86 -26.88 12.73
N LEU A 4 3.40 -25.73 12.26
CA LEU A 4 3.48 -24.44 12.94
C LEU A 4 2.07 -23.86 13.06
N THR A 5 1.68 -23.48 14.28
CA THR A 5 0.39 -22.82 14.55
C THR A 5 0.64 -21.35 14.84
N LEU A 6 -0.08 -20.47 14.15
CA LEU A 6 -0.01 -19.03 14.31
C LEU A 6 -1.38 -18.49 14.69
N THR A 7 -1.41 -17.37 15.40
CA THR A 7 -2.61 -16.54 15.47
C THR A 7 -3.03 -16.16 14.05
N ARG A 8 -4.34 -16.17 13.77
CA ARG A 8 -4.85 -15.79 12.45
C ARG A 8 -4.30 -14.38 12.09
N PRO A 9 -3.60 -14.25 10.95
CA PRO A 9 -2.97 -12.98 10.58
C PRO A 9 -3.98 -12.02 9.95
N ASP A 10 -3.54 -10.79 9.73
CA ASP A 10 -4.22 -9.76 8.95
C ASP A 10 -3.31 -9.28 7.81
N ASP A 11 -3.88 -8.75 6.75
CA ASP A 11 -3.15 -8.18 5.61
C ASP A 11 -3.30 -6.66 5.57
N TRP A 12 -2.23 -5.94 5.90
CA TRP A 12 -2.28 -4.47 6.00
C TRP A 12 -2.14 -3.76 4.64
N HIS A 13 -2.13 -4.47 3.51
CA HIS A 13 -2.14 -3.87 2.16
C HIS A 13 -2.69 -4.82 1.10
N ILE A 14 -3.94 -4.62 0.62
CA ILE A 14 -4.52 -5.46 -0.44
C ILE A 14 -5.35 -4.69 -1.48
N HIS A 15 -5.35 -5.18 -2.73
CA HIS A 15 -6.23 -4.73 -3.79
C HIS A 15 -7.25 -5.81 -4.16
N LEU A 16 -8.51 -5.64 -3.75
CA LEU A 16 -9.58 -6.59 -4.07
C LEU A 16 -10.24 -6.36 -5.44
N ARG A 17 -9.93 -5.22 -6.08
CA ARG A 17 -10.58 -4.79 -7.35
C ARG A 17 -12.10 -4.69 -7.19
N ASP A 18 -12.85 -4.78 -8.28
CA ASP A 18 -14.32 -4.71 -8.26
C ASP A 18 -14.89 -5.58 -9.40
N GLY A 19 -16.22 -5.70 -9.46
CA GLY A 19 -16.94 -6.46 -10.47
C GLY A 19 -16.54 -7.93 -10.49
N ASP A 20 -16.28 -8.47 -11.67
CA ASP A 20 -16.03 -9.91 -11.89
C ASP A 20 -14.80 -10.47 -11.15
N TYR A 21 -13.88 -9.62 -10.72
CA TYR A 21 -12.70 -10.03 -9.96
C TYR A 21 -12.99 -10.20 -8.46
N LEU A 22 -13.97 -9.45 -7.95
CA LEU A 22 -14.23 -9.33 -6.51
C LEU A 22 -14.58 -10.66 -5.82
N PRO A 23 -15.39 -11.57 -6.42
CA PRO A 23 -15.67 -12.87 -5.80
C PRO A 23 -14.40 -13.68 -5.50
N SER A 24 -13.48 -13.74 -6.46
CA SER A 24 -12.25 -14.53 -6.34
C SER A 24 -11.29 -13.91 -5.34
N THR A 25 -11.04 -12.59 -5.44
CA THR A 25 -10.09 -11.89 -4.56
C THR A 25 -10.56 -11.87 -3.11
N VAL A 26 -11.87 -11.74 -2.86
CA VAL A 26 -12.46 -11.80 -1.53
C VAL A 26 -12.38 -13.21 -0.95
N SER A 27 -12.62 -14.25 -1.77
CA SER A 27 -12.47 -15.64 -1.32
C SER A 27 -11.02 -15.92 -0.88
N ASP A 28 -10.05 -15.54 -1.70
CA ASP A 28 -8.62 -15.79 -1.43
C ASP A 28 -8.15 -15.14 -0.11
N VAL A 29 -8.55 -13.88 0.15
CA VAL A 29 -8.17 -13.19 1.39
C VAL A 29 -8.90 -13.73 2.61
N ALA A 30 -10.21 -14.03 2.49
CA ALA A 30 -11.05 -14.44 3.63
C ALA A 30 -10.65 -15.81 4.20
N GLU A 31 -10.11 -16.68 3.34
CA GLU A 31 -9.61 -18.00 3.75
C GLU A 31 -8.37 -17.93 4.65
N ARG A 32 -7.56 -16.86 4.52
CA ARG A 32 -6.24 -16.76 5.15
C ARG A 32 -6.14 -15.71 6.24
N PHE A 33 -6.87 -14.61 6.10
CA PHE A 33 -6.74 -13.44 6.97
C PHE A 33 -8.01 -13.18 7.78
N GLY A 34 -7.85 -12.57 8.95
CA GLY A 34 -8.97 -12.07 9.76
C GLY A 34 -9.48 -10.73 9.24
N ARG A 35 -8.55 -9.81 8.97
CA ARG A 35 -8.82 -8.45 8.49
C ARG A 35 -7.88 -8.11 7.35
N ALA A 36 -8.28 -7.13 6.54
CA ALA A 36 -7.34 -6.53 5.60
C ALA A 36 -7.61 -5.04 5.35
N ILE A 37 -6.54 -4.25 5.19
CA ILE A 37 -6.62 -2.86 4.74
C ILE A 37 -6.81 -2.84 3.23
N VAL A 38 -8.02 -2.48 2.81
CA VAL A 38 -8.44 -2.47 1.41
C VAL A 38 -8.05 -1.15 0.76
N MET A 39 -7.22 -1.22 -0.27
CA MET A 39 -6.72 -0.06 -0.98
C MET A 39 -7.80 0.58 -1.87
N PRO A 40 -7.79 1.92 -2.06
CA PRO A 40 -8.94 2.67 -2.57
C PRO A 40 -8.85 3.04 -4.07
N ASN A 41 -7.85 2.54 -4.79
CA ASN A 41 -7.56 2.88 -6.20
C ASN A 41 -8.43 2.10 -7.21
N LEU A 42 -9.74 2.05 -6.97
CA LEU A 42 -10.73 1.64 -7.96
C LEU A 42 -10.80 2.64 -9.12
N THR A 43 -11.62 2.34 -10.13
CA THR A 43 -11.90 3.25 -11.24
C THR A 43 -13.41 3.50 -11.32
N PRO A 44 -13.93 4.64 -10.81
CA PRO A 44 -13.22 5.75 -10.16
C PRO A 44 -12.70 5.40 -8.74
N PRO A 45 -11.73 6.16 -8.19
CA PRO A 45 -11.19 5.91 -6.86
C PRO A 45 -12.21 6.18 -5.75
N VAL A 46 -12.02 5.52 -4.60
CA VAL A 46 -12.85 5.69 -3.40
C VAL A 46 -12.33 6.88 -2.61
N THR A 47 -12.99 8.05 -2.74
CA THR A 47 -12.53 9.32 -2.14
C THR A 47 -13.40 9.79 -0.97
N THR A 48 -14.53 9.13 -0.71
CA THR A 48 -15.49 9.54 0.34
C THR A 48 -15.95 8.34 1.18
N VAL A 49 -16.38 8.62 2.42
CA VAL A 49 -16.92 7.59 3.31
C VAL A 49 -18.12 6.82 2.71
N PRO A 50 -19.11 7.46 2.07
CA PRO A 50 -20.21 6.71 1.43
C PRO A 50 -19.74 5.74 0.36
N GLN A 51 -18.74 6.11 -0.46
CA GLN A 51 -18.15 5.19 -1.45
C GLN A 51 -17.42 4.03 -0.76
N ALA A 52 -16.67 4.30 0.30
CA ALA A 52 -15.95 3.27 1.06
C ALA A 52 -16.92 2.26 1.69
N LEU A 53 -18.05 2.74 2.24
CA LEU A 53 -19.09 1.88 2.81
C LEU A 53 -19.82 1.06 1.75
N ALA A 54 -20.16 1.66 0.60
CA ALA A 54 -20.78 0.94 -0.50
C ALA A 54 -19.86 -0.18 -1.03
N TYR A 55 -18.57 0.10 -1.19
CA TYR A 55 -17.58 -0.90 -1.61
C TYR A 55 -17.38 -1.99 -0.55
N ARG A 56 -17.34 -1.62 0.73
CA ARG A 56 -17.33 -2.57 1.85
C ARG A 56 -18.50 -3.54 1.80
N ASP A 57 -19.70 -3.06 1.54
CA ASP A 57 -20.88 -3.90 1.46
C ASP A 57 -20.78 -4.89 0.29
N GLN A 58 -20.24 -4.48 -0.86
CA GLN A 58 -19.96 -5.39 -1.98
C GLN A 58 -18.92 -6.46 -1.61
N ILE A 59 -17.86 -6.10 -0.90
CA ILE A 59 -16.87 -7.06 -0.39
C ILE A 59 -17.55 -8.10 0.52
N LEU A 60 -18.38 -7.65 1.46
CA LEU A 60 -19.05 -8.54 2.41
C LEU A 60 -20.09 -9.46 1.75
N LEU A 61 -20.74 -9.01 0.67
CA LEU A 61 -21.63 -9.85 -0.13
C LEU A 61 -20.89 -11.01 -0.83
N ASN A 62 -19.60 -10.81 -1.13
CA ASN A 62 -18.73 -11.81 -1.76
C ASN A 62 -17.94 -12.65 -0.75
N ARG A 63 -18.11 -12.42 0.56
CA ARG A 63 -17.42 -13.17 1.62
C ARG A 63 -17.94 -14.62 1.67
N PRO A 64 -17.08 -15.65 1.54
CA PRO A 64 -17.53 -17.03 1.57
C PRO A 64 -18.15 -17.38 2.94
N PRO A 65 -19.17 -18.26 2.97
CA PRO A 65 -19.81 -18.65 4.21
C PRO A 65 -18.83 -19.35 5.16
N GLY A 66 -18.93 -19.07 6.45
CA GLY A 66 -18.07 -19.66 7.48
C GLY A 66 -16.78 -18.88 7.77
N PHE A 67 -16.50 -17.80 7.02
CA PHE A 67 -15.39 -16.88 7.31
C PHE A 67 -15.88 -15.56 7.89
N ASP A 68 -15.24 -15.09 8.96
CA ASP A 68 -15.49 -13.77 9.55
C ASP A 68 -14.42 -12.74 9.12
N PHE A 69 -14.15 -12.69 7.82
CA PHE A 69 -13.25 -11.70 7.25
C PHE A 69 -13.82 -10.28 7.39
N GLN A 70 -13.00 -9.32 7.80
CA GLN A 70 -13.38 -7.92 7.96
C GLN A 70 -12.54 -6.99 7.07
N PRO A 71 -13.13 -6.38 6.03
CA PRO A 71 -12.46 -5.35 5.26
C PRO A 71 -12.38 -4.03 6.03
N LEU A 72 -11.17 -3.48 6.13
CA LEU A 72 -10.83 -2.21 6.74
C LEU A 72 -10.59 -1.20 5.62
N MET A 73 -11.51 -0.26 5.43
CA MET A 73 -11.53 0.59 4.24
C MET A 73 -10.55 1.75 4.35
N THR A 74 -10.15 2.30 3.21
CA THR A 74 -9.31 3.49 3.12
C THR A 74 -9.91 4.50 2.15
N LEU A 75 -9.49 5.76 2.25
CA LEU A 75 -9.81 6.78 1.24
C LEU A 75 -8.59 7.10 0.38
N TYR A 76 -8.82 7.34 -0.91
CA TYR A 76 -7.84 7.82 -1.85
C TYR A 76 -7.69 9.34 -1.69
N LEU A 77 -6.47 9.83 -1.46
CA LEU A 77 -6.18 11.26 -1.40
C LEU A 77 -6.02 11.87 -2.80
N THR A 78 -6.70 12.98 -3.04
CA THR A 78 -6.63 13.75 -4.29
C THR A 78 -6.45 15.24 -3.99
N ASP A 79 -6.17 16.04 -5.02
CA ASP A 79 -6.13 17.52 -4.90
C ASP A 79 -7.49 18.14 -4.49
N GLN A 80 -8.58 17.35 -4.51
CA GLN A 80 -9.92 17.77 -4.10
C GLN A 80 -10.30 17.24 -2.70
N THR A 81 -9.46 16.46 -2.04
CA THR A 81 -9.70 16.03 -0.65
C THR A 81 -9.77 17.26 0.24
N ARG A 82 -10.81 17.33 1.09
CA ARG A 82 -11.02 18.42 2.04
C ARG A 82 -10.86 17.92 3.48
N PRO A 83 -10.55 18.81 4.43
CA PRO A 83 -10.54 18.46 5.86
C PRO A 83 -11.83 17.78 6.33
N SER A 84 -12.99 18.19 5.80
CA SER A 84 -14.29 17.57 6.14
C SER A 84 -14.35 16.08 5.77
N ASP A 85 -13.67 15.67 4.70
CA ASP A 85 -13.65 14.27 4.25
C ASP A 85 -12.79 13.43 5.22
N ILE A 86 -11.71 13.99 5.75
CA ILE A 86 -10.87 13.38 6.80
C ILE A 86 -11.61 13.26 8.13
N ILE A 87 -12.33 14.31 8.54
CA ILE A 87 -13.14 14.28 9.77
C ILE A 87 -14.20 13.17 9.68
N ALA A 88 -14.90 13.08 8.54
CA ALA A 88 -15.88 12.03 8.31
C ALA A 88 -15.25 10.63 8.33
N ALA A 89 -14.06 10.48 7.72
CA ALA A 89 -13.30 9.23 7.73
C ALA A 89 -12.92 8.81 9.16
N ALA A 90 -12.38 9.72 9.96
CA ALA A 90 -11.99 9.45 11.34
C ALA A 90 -13.17 9.10 12.26
N GLN A 91 -14.38 9.56 11.93
CA GLN A 91 -15.61 9.22 12.66
C GLN A 91 -16.24 7.90 12.20
N SER A 92 -15.79 7.34 11.07
CA SER A 92 -16.33 6.09 10.53
C SER A 92 -15.72 4.88 11.26
N PRO A 93 -16.53 3.88 11.68
CA PRO A 93 -16.01 2.65 12.27
C PRO A 93 -15.34 1.71 11.25
N HIS A 94 -15.36 2.07 9.96
CA HIS A 94 -14.95 1.20 8.87
C HIS A 94 -13.83 1.80 8.01
N VAL A 95 -13.46 3.06 8.21
CA VAL A 95 -12.34 3.71 7.50
C VAL A 95 -11.15 3.85 8.44
N TYR A 96 -10.02 3.27 8.06
CA TYR A 96 -8.84 3.11 8.92
C TYR A 96 -7.61 3.88 8.47
N GLY A 97 -7.70 4.62 7.36
CA GLY A 97 -6.61 5.45 6.87
C GLY A 97 -6.91 6.12 5.54
N CYS A 98 -6.00 6.97 5.09
CA CYS A 98 -6.03 7.54 3.75
C CYS A 98 -4.75 7.19 3.01
N LYS A 99 -4.88 6.79 1.75
CA LYS A 99 -3.77 6.37 0.90
C LYS A 99 -3.35 7.51 -0.04
N LEU A 100 -2.08 7.87 0.06
CA LEU A 100 -1.40 8.78 -0.85
C LEU A 100 -0.78 7.98 -2.01
N TYR A 101 -1.19 8.33 -3.22
CA TYR A 101 -0.52 7.93 -4.46
C TYR A 101 0.00 9.21 -5.15
N PRO A 102 1.32 9.37 -5.30
CA PRO A 102 1.86 10.39 -6.18
C PRO A 102 1.30 10.19 -7.60
N ALA A 103 0.88 11.28 -8.25
CA ALA A 103 0.21 11.18 -9.55
C ALA A 103 1.10 10.47 -10.59
N GLY A 104 0.56 9.41 -11.20
CA GLY A 104 1.27 8.59 -12.21
C GLY A 104 2.28 7.58 -11.64
N ALA A 105 2.31 7.35 -10.32
CA ALA A 105 3.28 6.44 -9.71
C ALA A 105 2.96 4.97 -9.96
N THR A 106 1.68 4.59 -10.00
CA THR A 106 1.22 3.19 -10.09
C THR A 106 -0.17 3.05 -10.74
N THR A 107 -0.72 1.84 -10.81
CA THR A 107 -2.04 1.55 -11.40
C THR A 107 -3.14 2.47 -10.84
N ASN A 108 -3.92 3.09 -11.73
CA ASN A 108 -5.04 4.00 -11.40
C ASN A 108 -4.62 5.23 -10.56
N SER A 109 -3.35 5.62 -10.58
CA SER A 109 -2.86 6.79 -9.84
C SER A 109 -3.02 8.13 -10.58
N ASP A 110 -3.66 8.14 -11.75
CA ASP A 110 -3.81 9.35 -12.58
C ASP A 110 -4.65 10.44 -11.91
N ALA A 111 -5.55 10.07 -11.00
CA ALA A 111 -6.32 10.98 -10.16
C ALA A 111 -5.57 11.38 -8.86
N GLY A 112 -4.29 11.02 -8.77
CA GLY A 112 -3.40 11.33 -7.65
C GLY A 112 -3.09 12.82 -7.49
N VAL A 113 -2.19 13.09 -6.56
CA VAL A 113 -1.90 14.43 -6.07
C VAL A 113 -0.83 15.08 -6.94
N GLY A 114 -1.10 16.29 -7.48
CA GLY A 114 -0.13 17.03 -8.29
C GLY A 114 0.99 17.67 -7.45
N SER A 115 0.69 18.03 -6.20
CA SER A 115 1.68 18.57 -5.25
C SER A 115 1.41 18.07 -3.84
N ILE A 116 2.31 17.25 -3.29
CA ILE A 116 2.21 16.72 -1.93
C ILE A 116 2.13 17.85 -0.88
N LYS A 117 2.79 19.00 -1.13
CA LYS A 117 2.70 20.16 -0.24
C LYS A 117 1.29 20.75 -0.17
N ALA A 118 0.49 20.63 -1.23
CA ALA A 118 -0.91 21.09 -1.21
C ALA A 118 -1.78 20.28 -0.23
N LEU A 119 -1.36 19.07 0.14
CA LEU A 119 -2.05 18.23 1.11
C LEU A 119 -1.66 18.51 2.58
N TYR A 120 -0.78 19.47 2.86
CA TYR A 120 -0.36 19.74 4.25
C TYR A 120 -1.54 20.07 5.18
N PRO A 121 -2.56 20.87 4.79
CA PRO A 121 -3.76 21.04 5.61
C PRO A 121 -4.55 19.74 5.86
N ILE A 122 -4.48 18.80 4.92
CA ILE A 122 -5.11 17.47 5.04
C ILE A 122 -4.31 16.62 6.03
N PHE A 123 -2.98 16.61 5.95
CA PHE A 123 -2.10 15.91 6.88
C PHE A 123 -2.21 16.46 8.31
N GLU A 124 -2.35 17.77 8.47
CA GLU A 124 -2.64 18.40 9.77
C GLU A 124 -3.97 17.88 10.36
N THR A 125 -5.01 17.80 9.53
CA THR A 125 -6.32 17.27 9.95
C THR A 125 -6.23 15.78 10.31
N MET A 126 -5.51 14.99 9.51
CA MET A 126 -5.27 13.56 9.77
C MET A 126 -4.52 13.35 11.08
N GLN A 127 -3.48 14.16 11.35
CA GLN A 127 -2.73 14.14 12.60
C GLN A 127 -3.64 14.45 13.79
N HIS A 128 -4.45 15.51 13.71
CA HIS A 128 -5.36 15.90 14.79
C HIS A 128 -6.37 14.79 15.13
N HIS A 129 -6.87 14.10 14.11
CA HIS A 129 -7.83 13.00 14.25
C HIS A 129 -7.19 11.61 14.38
N GLN A 130 -5.85 11.52 14.42
CA GLN A 130 -5.11 10.27 14.52
C GLN A 130 -5.45 9.25 13.42
N LEU A 131 -5.83 9.73 12.23
CA LEU A 131 -6.12 8.90 11.07
C LEU A 131 -4.82 8.63 10.30
N PRO A 132 -4.39 7.36 10.14
CA PRO A 132 -3.13 7.03 9.48
C PRO A 132 -3.04 7.47 8.02
N LEU A 133 -1.86 7.95 7.64
CA LEU A 133 -1.44 8.19 6.27
C LEU A 133 -0.69 6.98 5.74
N LEU A 134 -1.24 6.35 4.71
CA LEU A 134 -0.63 5.21 4.01
C LEU A 134 0.05 5.76 2.76
N ILE A 135 1.31 5.44 2.51
CA ILE A 135 2.08 6.09 1.44
C ILE A 135 2.64 5.07 0.47
N HIS A 136 2.28 5.21 -0.81
CA HIS A 136 3.10 4.67 -1.90
C HIS A 136 4.23 5.67 -2.18
N GLY A 137 5.43 5.39 -1.67
CA GLY A 137 6.52 6.37 -1.63
C GLY A 137 7.47 6.29 -2.80
N GLU A 138 7.01 6.62 -4.01
CA GLU A 138 7.86 6.82 -5.19
C GLU A 138 7.57 8.18 -5.83
N VAL A 139 8.62 8.88 -6.23
CA VAL A 139 8.47 10.05 -7.12
C VAL A 139 8.21 9.60 -8.56
N THR A 140 7.56 10.44 -9.36
CA THR A 140 7.12 10.08 -10.72
C THR A 140 7.83 10.83 -11.83
N ASP A 141 8.84 11.64 -11.47
CA ASP A 141 9.67 12.37 -12.43
C ASP A 141 10.30 11.40 -13.43
N ALA A 142 10.16 11.72 -14.71
CA ALA A 142 10.70 10.92 -15.81
C ALA A 142 12.23 10.97 -15.90
N GLN A 143 12.87 11.95 -15.25
CA GLN A 143 14.34 12.06 -15.19
C GLN A 143 14.95 11.20 -14.08
N ILE A 144 14.13 10.70 -13.15
CA ILE A 144 14.59 9.86 -12.05
C ILE A 144 14.42 8.39 -12.42
N ASP A 145 15.53 7.66 -12.37
CA ASP A 145 15.55 6.23 -12.64
C ASP A 145 14.58 5.50 -11.71
N ILE A 146 13.80 4.57 -12.27
CA ILE A 146 12.78 3.82 -11.54
C ILE A 146 13.33 3.10 -10.28
N PHE A 147 14.61 2.72 -10.29
CA PHE A 147 15.24 2.08 -9.14
C PHE A 147 15.56 3.06 -8.00
N ASP A 148 15.63 4.37 -8.28
CA ASP A 148 16.01 5.42 -7.32
C ASP A 148 14.80 6.18 -6.76
N ARG A 149 13.60 6.00 -7.34
CA ARG A 149 12.40 6.77 -7.01
C ARG A 149 11.98 6.71 -5.54
N GLU A 150 12.16 5.55 -4.89
CA GLU A 150 11.83 5.36 -3.48
C GLU A 150 12.76 6.18 -2.56
N GLN A 151 14.06 6.14 -2.82
CA GLN A 151 15.03 6.94 -2.07
C GLN A 151 14.78 8.44 -2.23
N VAL A 152 14.54 8.89 -3.47
CA VAL A 152 14.25 10.30 -3.70
C VAL A 152 12.95 10.73 -3.03
N PHE A 153 11.95 9.86 -2.93
CA PHE A 153 10.73 10.16 -2.19
C PHE A 153 11.00 10.39 -0.70
N ILE A 154 11.85 9.55 -0.10
CA ILE A 154 12.27 9.71 1.30
C ILE A 154 12.86 11.10 1.53
N ASP A 155 13.85 11.46 0.72
CA ASP A 155 14.61 12.69 0.87
C ASP A 155 13.78 13.95 0.60
N GLN A 156 12.96 13.93 -0.44
CA GLN A 156 12.21 15.12 -0.88
C GLN A 156 10.89 15.33 -0.15
N TYR A 157 10.24 14.26 0.31
CA TYR A 157 8.87 14.33 0.81
C TYR A 157 8.70 13.73 2.20
N LEU A 158 9.13 12.48 2.42
CA LEU A 158 8.83 11.79 3.68
C LEU A 158 9.51 12.46 4.88
N ILE A 159 10.80 12.80 4.76
CA ILE A 159 11.55 13.52 5.80
C ILE A 159 10.87 14.87 6.13
N PRO A 160 10.56 15.75 5.14
CA PRO A 160 9.83 16.99 5.42
C PRO A 160 8.43 16.79 6.03
N ILE A 161 7.68 15.78 5.60
CA ILE A 161 6.35 15.48 6.17
C ILE A 161 6.48 15.14 7.66
N ILE A 162 7.38 14.23 8.01
CA ILE A 162 7.58 13.80 9.41
C ILE A 162 8.06 14.95 10.27
N ALA A 163 8.96 15.79 9.75
CA ALA A 163 9.44 16.98 10.48
C ALA A 163 8.31 18.01 10.72
N THR A 164 7.35 18.11 9.80
CA THR A 164 6.24 19.06 9.90
C THR A 164 5.09 18.51 10.75
N PHE A 165 4.84 17.19 10.68
CA PHE A 165 3.74 16.50 11.33
C PHE A 165 4.25 15.33 12.20
N PRO A 166 4.93 15.61 13.32
CA PRO A 166 5.59 14.59 14.13
C PRO A 166 4.63 13.59 14.80
N ASP A 167 3.36 13.95 14.97
CA ASP A 167 2.33 13.11 15.58
C ASP A 167 1.45 12.39 14.54
N LEU A 168 1.70 12.60 13.25
CA LEU A 168 1.01 11.91 12.18
C LEU A 168 1.50 10.46 12.11
N LYS A 169 0.57 9.51 12.20
CA LYS A 169 0.87 8.09 11.97
C LYS A 169 1.04 7.85 10.48
N ILE A 170 2.17 7.28 10.10
CA ILE A 170 2.51 7.00 8.71
C ILE A 170 2.88 5.54 8.54
N VAL A 171 2.29 4.90 7.53
CA VAL A 171 2.76 3.61 7.02
C VAL A 171 3.42 3.85 5.67
N PHE A 172 4.72 3.61 5.61
CA PHE A 172 5.46 3.55 4.36
C PHE A 172 5.20 2.18 3.73
N GLU A 173 4.28 2.16 2.77
CA GLU A 173 3.81 0.90 2.20
C GLU A 173 4.91 0.21 1.37
N HIS A 174 4.84 -1.13 1.34
CA HIS A 174 5.58 -2.03 0.45
C HIS A 174 7.01 -1.58 0.15
N ILE A 175 7.79 -1.28 1.20
CA ILE A 175 9.18 -0.78 1.04
C ILE A 175 10.03 -1.79 0.27
N THR A 176 10.92 -1.28 -0.59
CA THR A 176 11.69 -2.13 -1.52
C THR A 176 13.21 -1.97 -1.40
N THR A 177 13.68 -0.97 -0.66
CA THR A 177 15.10 -0.64 -0.53
C THR A 177 15.65 -0.88 0.88
N GLU A 178 16.97 -1.04 0.94
CA GLU A 178 17.72 -1.05 2.19
C GLU A 178 17.62 0.30 2.90
N ASP A 179 17.59 1.38 2.12
CA ASP A 179 17.49 2.73 2.64
C ASP A 179 16.13 2.99 3.30
N ALA A 180 15.02 2.54 2.71
CA ALA A 180 13.71 2.61 3.35
C ALA A 180 13.63 1.76 4.63
N ALA A 181 14.20 0.54 4.62
CA ALA A 181 14.26 -0.31 5.81
C ALA A 181 15.06 0.35 6.93
N ARG A 182 16.25 0.91 6.62
CA ARG A 182 17.07 1.66 7.58
C ARG A 182 16.32 2.90 8.08
N PHE A 183 15.73 3.66 7.17
CA PHE A 183 14.99 4.88 7.49
C PHE A 183 13.91 4.61 8.52
N VAL A 184 13.05 3.61 8.30
CA VAL A 184 11.94 3.25 9.20
C VAL A 184 12.45 2.77 10.56
N ALA A 185 13.49 1.93 10.59
CA ALA A 185 14.08 1.43 11.83
C ALA A 185 14.68 2.54 12.72
N GLU A 186 15.03 3.70 12.13
CA GLU A 186 15.58 4.86 12.82
C GLU A 186 14.52 5.90 13.23
N GLN A 187 13.23 5.71 12.86
CA GLN A 187 12.15 6.65 13.17
C GLN A 187 11.49 6.41 14.53
N SER A 188 10.58 7.33 14.89
CA SER A 188 9.70 7.21 16.06
C SER A 188 8.63 6.13 15.86
N ALA A 189 7.92 5.77 16.94
CA ALA A 189 6.83 4.79 16.93
C ALA A 189 5.60 5.17 16.06
N ASN A 190 5.57 6.38 15.48
CA ASN A 190 4.51 6.81 14.57
C ASN A 190 4.76 6.39 13.11
N ILE A 191 5.96 5.90 12.79
CA ILE A 191 6.34 5.52 11.44
C ILE A 191 6.53 4.00 11.39
N ALA A 192 5.85 3.36 10.46
CA ALA A 192 5.95 1.92 10.23
C ALA A 192 6.03 1.62 8.73
N ALA A 193 6.25 0.36 8.38
CA ALA A 193 6.25 -0.09 6.99
C ALA A 193 5.63 -1.47 6.82
N THR A 194 4.98 -1.65 5.67
CA THR A 194 4.60 -2.97 5.19
C THR A 194 5.69 -3.54 4.28
N ILE A 195 5.91 -4.85 4.34
CA ILE A 195 6.82 -5.57 3.44
C ILE A 195 6.04 -6.68 2.76
N THR A 196 6.16 -6.75 1.43
CA THR A 196 5.42 -7.73 0.62
C THR A 196 6.12 -9.07 0.57
N ALA A 197 5.35 -10.13 0.28
CA ALA A 197 5.93 -11.45 0.08
C ALA A 197 6.87 -11.49 -1.14
N HIS A 198 6.50 -10.83 -2.24
CA HIS A 198 7.27 -10.87 -3.48
C HIS A 198 8.59 -10.09 -3.40
N HIS A 199 8.67 -9.01 -2.62
CA HIS A 199 9.92 -8.29 -2.37
C HIS A 199 10.87 -9.06 -1.43
N LEU A 200 10.36 -10.00 -0.64
CA LEU A 200 11.19 -10.92 0.16
C LEU A 200 11.69 -12.10 -0.68
N LEU A 201 10.90 -12.57 -1.64
CA LEU A 201 11.21 -13.76 -2.44
C LEU A 201 12.07 -13.47 -3.67
N TYR A 202 11.90 -12.29 -4.28
CA TYR A 202 12.51 -11.97 -5.57
C TYR A 202 13.29 -10.68 -5.55
N HIS A 203 14.24 -10.59 -6.46
CA HIS A 203 14.94 -9.35 -6.82
C HIS A 203 14.92 -9.15 -8.34
N ARG A 204 15.39 -8.01 -8.83
CA ARG A 204 15.25 -7.63 -10.24
C ARG A 204 15.89 -8.59 -11.24
N THR A 205 16.87 -9.39 -10.82
CA THR A 205 17.46 -10.42 -11.67
C THR A 205 16.45 -11.52 -11.97
N ASP A 206 15.58 -11.89 -11.02
CA ASP A 206 14.52 -12.88 -11.25
C ASP A 206 13.54 -12.40 -12.32
N MET A 207 13.27 -11.09 -12.36
CA MET A 207 12.39 -10.45 -13.34
C MET A 207 13.01 -10.34 -14.74
N LEU A 208 14.33 -10.18 -14.85
CA LEU A 208 14.99 -9.79 -16.11
C LEU A 208 15.90 -10.87 -16.72
N SER A 209 16.43 -11.80 -15.91
CA SER A 209 17.40 -12.79 -16.38
C SER A 209 16.72 -13.94 -17.13
N GLY A 210 17.28 -14.29 -18.30
CA GLY A 210 16.77 -15.34 -19.17
C GLY A 210 15.50 -14.96 -19.95
N GLY A 211 15.07 -13.70 -19.86
CA GLY A 211 13.86 -13.17 -20.48
C GLY A 211 13.04 -12.34 -19.50
N MET A 212 12.40 -11.27 -19.98
CA MET A 212 11.54 -10.43 -19.15
C MET A 212 10.32 -11.24 -18.66
N LYS A 213 10.13 -11.32 -17.34
CA LYS A 213 9.00 -12.00 -16.69
C LYS A 213 8.02 -10.95 -16.17
N PRO A 214 7.06 -10.48 -16.97
CA PRO A 214 6.17 -9.39 -16.57
C PRO A 214 5.26 -9.75 -15.38
N ILE A 215 5.08 -11.04 -15.09
CA ILE A 215 4.35 -11.50 -13.91
C ILE A 215 5.00 -11.05 -12.59
N LEU A 216 6.32 -10.79 -12.59
CA LEU A 216 7.08 -10.28 -11.43
C LEU A 216 7.19 -8.74 -11.41
N PHE A 217 6.68 -8.06 -12.44
CA PHE A 217 6.69 -6.61 -12.48
C PHE A 217 5.57 -6.05 -11.60
N CYS A 218 5.95 -5.24 -10.62
CA CYS A 218 5.11 -4.52 -9.66
C CYS A 218 5.74 -3.14 -9.39
N LEU A 219 5.04 -2.30 -8.63
CA LEU A 219 5.54 -1.00 -8.20
C LEU A 219 5.39 -0.84 -6.69
N PRO A 220 6.46 -0.46 -5.95
CA PRO A 220 7.78 -0.13 -6.44
C PRO A 220 8.49 -1.33 -7.07
N VAL A 221 9.36 -1.09 -8.05
CA VAL A 221 9.97 -2.18 -8.83
C VAL A 221 10.89 -3.03 -7.96
N LEU A 222 10.97 -4.34 -8.23
CA LEU A 222 11.98 -5.23 -7.64
C LEU A 222 13.38 -4.59 -7.74
N LYS A 223 14.13 -4.59 -6.65
CA LYS A 223 15.44 -3.93 -6.55
C LYS A 223 16.59 -4.95 -6.62
N ARG A 224 17.82 -4.54 -6.32
CA ARG A 224 18.99 -5.45 -6.22
C ARG A 224 18.83 -6.44 -5.06
N ASP A 225 19.56 -7.54 -5.12
CA ASP A 225 19.65 -8.57 -4.07
C ASP A 225 20.10 -8.01 -2.71
N THR A 226 20.95 -6.98 -2.70
CA THR A 226 21.33 -6.27 -1.46
C THR A 226 20.13 -5.67 -0.73
N HIS A 227 19.20 -5.07 -1.48
CA HIS A 227 17.96 -4.51 -0.93
C HIS A 227 17.02 -5.62 -0.45
N GLN A 228 16.85 -6.69 -1.24
CA GLN A 228 16.08 -7.87 -0.81
C GLN A 228 16.61 -8.43 0.52
N ALA A 229 17.93 -8.59 0.64
CA ALA A 229 18.55 -9.07 1.88
C ALA A 229 18.27 -8.14 3.07
N ALA A 230 18.22 -6.82 2.85
CA ALA A 230 17.84 -5.86 3.89
C ALA A 230 16.37 -6.00 4.31
N LEU A 231 15.45 -6.18 3.35
CA LEU A 231 14.03 -6.42 3.64
C LEU A 231 13.82 -7.72 4.42
N ILE A 232 14.54 -8.79 4.09
CA ILE A 232 14.50 -10.06 4.85
C ILE A 232 14.96 -9.83 6.28
N ARG A 233 16.06 -9.08 6.48
CA ARG A 233 16.53 -8.73 7.84
C ARG A 233 15.48 -7.93 8.59
N ALA A 234 14.86 -6.93 7.98
CA ALA A 234 13.82 -6.12 8.60
C ALA A 234 12.59 -6.97 8.99
N ALA A 235 12.06 -7.76 8.05
CA ALA A 235 10.88 -8.61 8.25
C ALA A 235 11.08 -9.70 9.31
N THR A 236 12.32 -10.12 9.57
CA THR A 236 12.66 -11.17 10.54
C THR A 236 13.32 -10.66 11.82
N SER A 237 13.42 -9.33 11.99
CA SER A 237 14.10 -8.69 13.11
C SER A 237 13.34 -8.76 14.44
N GLY A 238 12.01 -8.85 14.39
CA GLY A 238 11.13 -8.68 15.55
C GLY A 238 10.82 -7.22 15.90
N ASP A 239 11.30 -6.25 15.11
CA ASP A 239 10.95 -4.84 15.25
C ASP A 239 9.45 -4.63 14.90
N PRO A 240 8.64 -4.06 15.81
CA PRO A 240 7.21 -3.89 15.60
C PRO A 240 6.84 -2.88 14.50
N SER A 241 7.81 -2.12 14.00
CA SER A 241 7.60 -1.14 12.92
C SER A 241 7.44 -1.80 11.55
N PHE A 242 7.79 -3.08 11.41
CA PHE A 242 7.62 -3.84 10.16
C PHE A 242 6.53 -4.89 10.31
N PHE A 243 5.56 -4.89 9.41
CA PHE A 243 4.46 -5.86 9.42
C PHE A 243 3.99 -6.27 8.02
N LEU A 244 3.12 -7.28 7.97
CA LEU A 244 2.67 -7.89 6.73
C LEU A 244 1.72 -6.95 5.96
N GLY A 245 2.08 -6.61 4.73
CA GLY A 245 1.15 -6.07 3.74
C GLY A 245 1.49 -6.72 2.40
N THR A 246 0.57 -7.49 1.83
CA THR A 246 0.91 -8.34 0.68
C THR A 246 1.12 -7.55 -0.60
N ASP A 247 0.42 -6.42 -0.70
CA ASP A 247 0.20 -5.71 -1.95
C ASP A 247 -0.25 -6.68 -3.06
N SER A 248 -1.17 -7.59 -2.70
CA SER A 248 -1.78 -8.48 -3.67
C SER A 248 -2.61 -7.64 -4.64
N ALA A 249 -2.07 -7.50 -5.86
CA ALA A 249 -2.56 -6.63 -6.91
C ALA A 249 -2.91 -7.46 -8.16
N PRO A 250 -4.09 -8.10 -8.22
CA PRO A 250 -4.44 -8.98 -9.32
C PRO A 250 -4.72 -8.21 -10.61
N HIS A 251 -4.26 -8.75 -11.74
CA HIS A 251 -4.54 -8.31 -13.10
C HIS A 251 -4.84 -9.51 -14.00
N PRO A 252 -5.68 -9.34 -15.03
CA PRO A 252 -5.85 -10.35 -16.06
C PRO A 252 -4.51 -10.67 -16.73
N ARG A 253 -4.32 -11.95 -17.06
CA ARG A 253 -3.13 -12.43 -17.79
C ARG A 253 -2.86 -11.61 -19.05
N THR A 254 -3.91 -11.26 -19.80
CA THR A 254 -3.81 -10.46 -21.02
C THR A 254 -3.24 -9.07 -20.80
N ARG A 255 -3.38 -8.49 -19.60
CA ARG A 255 -2.76 -7.20 -19.25
C ARG A 255 -1.34 -7.34 -18.72
N LYS A 256 -1.00 -8.48 -18.10
CA LYS A 256 0.39 -8.79 -17.69
C LYS A 256 1.26 -9.16 -18.89
N GLU A 257 0.72 -9.86 -19.88
CA GLU A 257 1.44 -10.32 -21.09
C GLU A 257 1.28 -9.36 -22.28
N ASP A 258 0.83 -8.13 -22.05
CA ASP A 258 0.81 -7.07 -23.07
C ASP A 258 2.24 -6.55 -23.34
N ALA A 259 2.48 -5.92 -24.48
CA ALA A 259 3.75 -5.27 -24.82
C ALA A 259 4.15 -4.20 -23.77
N CYS A 260 3.16 -3.61 -23.10
CA CYS A 260 3.39 -2.67 -21.99
C CYS A 260 3.67 -3.36 -20.65
N GLY A 261 3.28 -4.64 -20.47
CA GLY A 261 3.49 -5.42 -19.25
C GLY A 261 2.98 -4.76 -17.97
N CYS A 262 1.66 -4.58 -17.82
CA CYS A 262 1.09 -3.78 -16.71
C CYS A 262 1.60 -4.25 -15.32
N ALA A 263 2.05 -3.29 -14.49
CA ALA A 263 2.18 -3.44 -13.04
C ALA A 263 0.87 -3.09 -12.34
#